data_AF-A0A9D9MWU7-F1
#
_entry.id   AF-A0A9D9MWU7-F1
#
_cell.length_a   1.000
_cell.length_b   1.000
_cell.length_c   1.000
_cell.angle_alpha   90.00
_cell.angle_beta   90.00
_cell.angle_gamma   90.00
#
_symmetry.space_group_name_H-M   'P 1'
#
loop_
_entity.id
_entity.type
_entity.pdbx_description
1 polymer ?
#
loop_
_entity_poly.entity_id
_entity_poly.type
_entity_poly.pdbx_seq_one_letter_code
_entity_poly.pdbx_strand_id
1 'polypeptide(L)'
;MRLPVIKHIVEFIENNDEDYVIETMETLENLIEAPGIKDEELDVIGELLSNYSGALEVHKDIQTGTAKRDALNAFMKRVTGSID
;
A
#
# COMPACT_ATOMS: atom_id res chain seq x y z
N MET A 1 4.10 6.42 -4.52
CA MET A 1 4.29 5.44 -3.42
C MET A 1 5.51 5.81 -2.58
N ARG A 2 5.48 5.58 -1.26
CA ARG A 2 6.51 6.04 -0.29
C ARG A 2 7.00 4.89 0.58
N LEU A 3 8.30 4.54 0.48
CA LEU A 3 8.90 3.44 1.24
C LEU A 3 8.66 3.52 2.77
N PRO A 4 8.83 4.69 3.43
CA PRO A 4 8.59 4.76 4.88
C PRO A 4 7.16 4.41 5.28
N VAL A 5 6.17 4.79 4.46
CA VAL A 5 4.75 4.48 4.70
C VAL A 5 4.48 2.99 4.48
N ILE A 6 4.95 2.44 3.36
CA ILE A 6 4.81 1.02 3.04
C ILE A 6 5.40 0.15 4.15
N LYS A 7 6.63 0.45 4.59
CA LYS A 7 7.28 -0.27 5.67
C LYS A 7 6.44 -0.26 6.96
N HIS A 8 5.88 0.89 7.32
CA HIS A 8 5.05 1.02 8.50
C HIS A 8 3.75 0.20 8.39
N ILE A 9 3.11 0.17 7.23
CA ILE A 9 1.91 -0.66 7.00
C ILE A 9 2.26 -2.15 7.02
N VAL A 10 3.40 -2.57 6.46
CA VAL A 10 3.86 -3.97 6.58
C VAL A 10 4.05 -4.37 8.03
N GLU A 11 4.65 -3.50 8.86
CA GLU A 11 4.76 -3.70 10.31
C GLU A 11 3.39 -3.74 11.00
N PHE A 12 2.44 -2.93 10.55
CA PHE A 12 1.07 -2.98 11.05
C PHE A 12 0.41 -4.34 10.75
N ILE A 13 0.53 -4.84 9.51
CA ILE A 13 0.00 -6.15 9.10
C ILE A 13 0.63 -7.28 9.94
N GLU A 14 1.96 -7.28 10.11
CA GLU A 14 2.68 -8.30 10.91
C GLU A 14 2.21 -8.35 12.38
N ASN A 15 1.77 -7.22 12.94
CA ASN A 15 1.28 -7.14 14.32
C ASN A 15 -0.24 -7.37 14.43
N ASN A 16 -0.95 -7.40 13.30
CA ASN A 16 -2.40 -7.51 13.24
C ASN A 16 -2.77 -8.54 12.15
N ASP A 17 -3.57 -8.12 11.18
CA ASP A 17 -4.02 -8.92 10.04
C ASP A 17 -4.03 -8.03 8.78
N GLU A 18 -3.83 -8.64 7.61
CA GLU A 18 -3.89 -7.94 6.32
C GLU A 18 -5.31 -7.47 5.98
N ASP A 19 -6.33 -8.14 6.52
CA ASP A 19 -7.75 -7.81 6.32
C ASP A 19 -8.06 -6.35 6.67
N TYR A 20 -7.45 -5.79 7.73
CA TYR A 20 -7.63 -4.37 8.09
C TYR A 20 -7.25 -3.42 6.94
N VAL A 21 -6.21 -3.76 6.19
CA VAL A 21 -5.73 -2.94 5.08
C VAL A 21 -6.63 -3.13 3.86
N ILE A 22 -7.04 -4.37 3.58
CA ILE A 22 -7.95 -4.72 2.48
C ILE A 22 -9.30 -4.01 2.67
N GLU A 23 -9.93 -4.14 3.84
CA GLU A 23 -11.22 -3.51 4.15
C GLU A 23 -11.13 -1.97 4.12
N THR A 24 -10.00 -1.40 4.56
CA THR A 24 -9.75 0.04 4.46
C THR A 24 -9.69 0.48 3.00
N MET A 25 -8.99 -0.28 2.15
CA MET A 25 -8.93 0.02 0.71
C MET A 25 -10.32 -0.04 0.08
N GLU A 26 -11.11 -1.08 0.36
CA GLU A 26 -12.49 -1.21 -0.14
C GLU A 26 -13.36 -0.02 0.31
N THR A 27 -13.22 0.42 1.56
CA THR A 27 -13.93 1.58 2.10
C THR A 27 -13.54 2.89 1.38
N LEU A 28 -12.23 3.07 1.11
CA LEU A 28 -11.73 4.24 0.40
C LEU A 28 -12.12 4.24 -1.08
N GLU A 29 -12.13 3.07 -1.73
CA GLU A 29 -12.61 2.88 -3.10
C GLU A 29 -14.11 3.17 -3.23
N ASN A 30 -14.92 2.86 -2.22
CA ASN A 30 -16.30 3.31 -2.18
C ASN A 30 -16.43 4.82 -1.96
N LEU A 31 -15.57 5.41 -1.12
CA LEU A 31 -15.62 6.83 -0.77
C LEU A 31 -15.40 7.75 -1.98
N ILE A 32 -14.54 7.37 -2.93
CA ILE A 32 -14.25 8.22 -4.10
C ILE A 32 -15.46 8.41 -5.04
N GLU A 33 -16.51 7.59 -4.89
CA GLU A 33 -17.77 7.76 -5.64
C GLU A 33 -18.74 8.75 -4.97
N ALA A 34 -18.44 9.22 -3.76
CA ALA A 34 -19.33 10.08 -3.00
C ALA A 34 -19.45 11.49 -3.63
N PRO A 35 -20.67 12.05 -3.74
CA PRO A 35 -20.85 13.40 -4.25
C PRO A 35 -20.22 14.43 -3.31
N GLY A 36 -19.43 15.34 -3.87
CA GLY A 36 -18.81 16.44 -3.11
C GLY A 36 -17.39 16.18 -2.62
N ILE A 37 -16.82 14.99 -2.88
CA ILE A 37 -15.38 14.78 -2.78
C ILE A 37 -14.66 15.71 -3.76
N LYS A 38 -13.63 16.41 -3.28
CA LYS A 38 -12.83 17.33 -4.09
C LYS A 38 -11.67 16.58 -4.76
N ASP A 39 -11.18 17.16 -5.85
CA ASP A 39 -10.00 16.64 -6.58
C ASP A 39 -8.79 16.44 -5.66
N GLU A 40 -8.54 17.38 -4.75
CA GLU A 40 -7.44 17.30 -3.77
C GLU A 40 -7.58 16.08 -2.84
N GLU A 41 -8.80 15.72 -2.47
CA GLU A 41 -9.11 14.58 -1.63
C GLU A 41 -8.98 13.27 -2.42
N LEU A 42 -9.37 13.27 -3.70
CA LEU A 42 -9.14 12.14 -4.61
C LEU A 42 -7.65 11.84 -4.77
N ASP A 43 -6.83 12.86 -4.96
CA ASP A 43 -5.37 12.71 -5.09
C ASP A 43 -4.77 12.08 -3.84
N VAL A 44 -5.17 12.56 -2.65
CA VAL A 44 -4.70 12.01 -1.36
C VAL A 44 -5.18 10.56 -1.17
N ILE A 45 -6.44 10.26 -1.46
CA ILE A 45 -6.98 8.89 -1.36
C ILE A 45 -6.24 7.95 -2.33
N GLY A 46 -5.99 8.39 -3.57
CA GLY A 46 -5.22 7.63 -4.56
C GLY A 46 -3.78 7.35 -4.11
N GLU A 47 -3.13 8.32 -3.47
CA GLU A 47 -1.82 8.10 -2.86
C GLU A 47 -1.86 7.08 -1.72
N LEU A 48 -2.89 7.13 -0.86
CA LEU A 48 -3.07 6.17 0.25
C LEU A 48 -3.30 4.75 -0.29
N LEU A 49 -4.25 4.58 -1.21
CA LEU A 49 -4.54 3.31 -1.89
C LEU A 49 -3.28 2.71 -2.53
N SER A 50 -2.49 3.54 -3.23
CA SER A 50 -1.22 3.12 -3.83
C SER A 50 -0.20 2.62 -2.80
N ASN A 51 -0.13 3.26 -1.61
CA ASN A 51 0.78 2.81 -0.55
C ASN A 51 0.27 1.53 0.14
N TYR A 52 -1.04 1.39 0.36
CA TYR A 52 -1.63 0.18 0.95
C TYR A 52 -1.46 -1.03 0.04
N SER A 53 -1.76 -0.88 -1.25
CA SER A 53 -1.52 -1.92 -2.25
C SER A 53 -0.04 -2.34 -2.29
N GLY A 54 0.89 -1.38 -2.30
CA GLY A 54 2.33 -1.68 -2.24
C GLY A 54 2.76 -2.41 -0.96
N ALA A 55 2.11 -2.13 0.18
CA ALA A 55 2.37 -2.84 1.42
C ALA A 55 1.87 -4.29 1.39
N LEU A 56 0.70 -4.55 0.80
CA LEU A 56 0.18 -5.91 0.61
C LEU A 56 1.09 -6.73 -0.32
N GLU A 57 1.61 -6.13 -1.39
CA GLU A 57 2.54 -6.81 -2.29
C GLU A 57 3.85 -7.20 -1.55
N VAL A 58 4.43 -6.28 -0.77
CA VAL A 58 5.60 -6.58 0.06
C VAL A 58 5.29 -7.65 1.11
N HIS A 59 4.12 -7.58 1.74
CA HIS A 59 3.70 -8.56 2.75
C HIS A 59 3.60 -9.97 2.14
N LYS A 60 3.02 -10.09 0.95
CA LYS A 60 2.94 -11.35 0.21
C LYS A 60 4.32 -11.93 -0.12
N ASP A 61 5.26 -11.09 -0.56
CA ASP A 61 6.65 -11.51 -0.81
C ASP A 61 7.28 -12.08 0.49
N ILE A 62 7.00 -11.48 1.64
CA ILE A 62 7.46 -11.96 2.96
C ILE A 62 6.81 -13.31 3.32
N GLN A 63 5.50 -13.46 3.13
CA GLN A 63 4.79 -14.71 3.40
C GLN A 63 5.31 -15.89 2.55
N THR A 64 5.81 -15.61 1.34
CA THR A 64 6.44 -16.63 0.48
C THR A 64 7.89 -16.96 0.84
N GLY A 65 8.42 -16.39 1.93
CA GLY A 65 9.74 -16.69 2.49
C GLY A 65 10.84 -15.68 2.15
N THR A 66 10.51 -14.58 1.47
CA THR A 66 11.49 -13.53 1.20
C THR A 66 11.80 -12.75 2.47
N ALA A 67 13.07 -12.51 2.76
CA ALA A 67 13.43 -11.67 3.91
C ALA A 67 12.86 -10.25 3.76
N LYS A 68 12.23 -9.71 4.81
CA LYS A 68 11.57 -8.38 4.81
C LYS A 68 12.38 -7.27 4.15
N ARG A 69 13.67 -7.18 4.47
CA ARG A 69 14.58 -6.20 3.87
C ARG A 69 14.68 -6.35 2.36
N ASP A 70 14.78 -7.59 1.89
CA ASP A 70 14.97 -7.90 0.48
C ASP A 70 13.65 -7.71 -0.30
N ALA A 71 12.50 -8.04 0.29
CA ALA A 71 11.17 -7.75 -0.25
C ALA A 71 10.94 -6.24 -0.44
N LEU A 72 11.22 -5.43 0.60
CA LEU A 72 11.13 -3.96 0.53
C LEU A 72 12.05 -3.38 -0.55
N ASN A 73 13.29 -3.84 -0.63
CA ASN A 73 14.25 -3.37 -1.64
C ASN A 73 13.83 -3.77 -3.06
N ALA A 74 13.35 -5.00 -3.24
CA ALA A 74 12.88 -5.49 -4.53
C ALA A 74 11.67 -4.68 -5.01
N PHE A 75 10.69 -4.45 -4.13
CA PHE A 75 9.52 -3.62 -4.43
C PHE A 75 9.94 -2.21 -4.83
N MET A 76 10.82 -1.55 -4.07
CA MET A 76 11.28 -0.20 -4.40
C MET A 76 12.01 -0.15 -5.73
N LYS A 77 12.83 -1.15 -6.04
CA LYS A 77 13.49 -1.26 -7.34
C LYS A 77 12.47 -1.38 -8.49
N ARG A 78 11.39 -2.15 -8.30
CA ARG A 78 10.27 -2.22 -9.26
C ARG A 78 9.65 -0.84 -9.44
N VAL A 79 9.22 -0.18 -8.36
CA VAL A 79 8.55 1.12 -8.43
C VAL A 79 9.42 2.19 -9.08
N THR A 80 10.72 2.26 -8.76
CA THR A 80 11.63 3.25 -9.34
C THR A 80 12.09 2.90 -10.75
N GLY A 81 12.16 1.60 -11.08
CA GLY A 81 12.57 1.11 -12.40
C GLY A 81 11.43 0.94 -13.40
N SER A 82 10.17 1.12 -12.95
CA SER A 82 8.97 1.16 -13.80
C SER A 82 8.65 2.57 -14.30
N ILE A 83 9.51 3.55 -13.98
CA ILE A 83 9.46 4.91 -14.49
C ILE A 83 10.40 4.96 -15.71
N ASP A 84 9.96 4.35 -16.81
CA ASP A 84 10.47 4.59 -18.17
C ASP A 84 9.34 5.26 -18.99
#